data_AF-A0A4Y5V265-F1
#
_entry.id   AF-A0A4Y5V265-F1
#
_cell.length_a   1.000
_cell.length_b   1.000
_cell.length_c   1.000
_cell.angle_alpha   90.00
_cell.angle_beta   90.00
_cell.angle_gamma   90.00
#
_symmetry.space_group_name_H-M   'P 1'
#
loop_
_entity.id
_entity.type
_entity.pdbx_description
1 polymer ?
#
loop_
_entity_poly.entity_id
_entity_poly.type
_entity_poly.pdbx_seq_one_letter_code
_entity_poly.pdbx_strand_id
1 'polypeptide(L)'
;DIEDYNNPDQVRNCKLSGLNDLDLGQEYVRNKIADYFNRLIGIGVAGFRVDAAKHMWPGDLSAVYSKMNTLNQSFFPPGLEPFIYQEVIDLGGE
;
A
#
# COMPACT_ATOMS: atom_id res chain seq x y z
N ASP A 1 -0.75 -8.54 19.49
CA ASP A 1 0.12 -7.78 18.57
C ASP A 1 0.78 -8.74 17.59
N ILE A 2 1.77 -8.32 16.80
CA ILE A 2 2.68 -9.25 16.10
C ILE A 2 3.69 -9.77 17.11
N GLU A 3 3.77 -11.09 17.26
CA GLU A 3 4.59 -11.78 18.29
C GLU A 3 5.53 -12.82 17.67
N ASP A 4 5.21 -13.34 16.48
CA ASP A 4 5.95 -14.33 15.72
C ASP A 4 6.00 -13.93 14.23
N TYR A 5 7.19 -13.55 13.76
CA TYR A 5 7.40 -13.15 12.37
C TYR A 5 7.44 -14.33 11.39
N ASN A 6 7.53 -15.58 11.87
CA ASN A 6 7.40 -16.77 11.02
C ASN A 6 5.93 -17.11 10.72
N ASN A 7 4.99 -16.40 11.35
CA ASN A 7 3.57 -16.56 11.10
C ASN A 7 3.05 -15.45 10.19
N PRO A 8 2.90 -15.69 8.87
CA PRO A 8 2.50 -14.65 7.92
C PRO A 8 1.09 -14.11 8.18
N ASP A 9 0.20 -14.91 8.78
CA ASP A 9 -1.14 -14.46 9.14
C ASP A 9 -1.10 -13.45 10.29
N GLN A 10 -0.19 -13.65 11.25
CA GLN A 10 -0.01 -12.67 12.32
C GLN A 10 0.65 -11.40 11.78
N VAL A 11 1.71 -11.54 10.98
CA VAL A 11 2.46 -10.41 10.41
C VAL A 11 1.57 -9.45 9.62
N ARG A 12 0.49 -9.96 8.99
CA ARG A 12 -0.38 -9.18 8.09
C ARG A 12 -1.77 -8.85 8.64
N ASN A 13 -2.16 -9.38 9.79
CA ASN A 13 -3.50 -9.14 10.37
C ASN A 13 -3.46 -8.70 11.84
N CYS A 14 -2.27 -8.51 12.43
CA CYS A 14 -2.11 -8.07 13.81
C CYS A 14 -1.42 -6.72 13.90
N LYS A 15 -1.60 -6.07 15.04
CA LYS A 15 -1.05 -4.74 15.30
C LYS A 15 0.47 -4.75 15.32
N LEU A 16 1.09 -4.06 14.37
CA LEU A 16 2.51 -3.73 14.39
C LEU A 16 2.78 -2.73 15.51
N SER A 17 3.43 -3.15 16.60
CA SER A 17 3.78 -2.28 17.72
C SER A 17 2.59 -1.48 18.29
N GLY A 18 1.41 -2.11 18.36
CA GLY A 18 0.18 -1.49 18.85
C GLY A 18 -0.54 -0.57 17.86
N LEU A 19 -0.01 -0.38 16.63
CA LEU A 19 -0.69 0.37 15.57
C LEU A 19 -1.97 -0.35 15.16
N ASN A 20 -3.08 0.39 15.06
CA ASN A 20 -4.36 -0.19 14.63
C ASN A 20 -4.25 -0.62 13.17
N ASP A 21 -4.49 -1.91 12.94
CA ASP A 21 -4.38 -2.54 11.64
C ASP A 21 -5.67 -2.34 10.83
N LEU A 22 -5.55 -1.76 9.64
CA LEU A 22 -6.69 -1.53 8.75
C LEU A 22 -6.99 -2.81 7.98
N ASP A 23 -8.26 -3.20 7.94
CA ASP A 23 -8.71 -4.35 7.14
C ASP A 23 -8.76 -3.99 5.65
N LEU A 24 -7.63 -4.15 4.97
CA LEU A 24 -7.54 -3.96 3.52
C LEU A 24 -8.30 -5.04 2.74
N GLY A 25 -8.83 -6.09 3.37
CA GLY A 25 -9.75 -7.05 2.75
C GLY A 25 -11.08 -6.40 2.36
N GLN A 26 -11.47 -5.32 3.04
CA GLN A 26 -12.72 -4.61 2.80
C GLN A 26 -12.61 -3.62 1.63
N GLU A 27 -13.57 -3.70 0.71
CA GLU A 27 -13.65 -2.78 -0.43
C GLU A 27 -13.72 -1.31 -0.01
N TYR A 28 -14.46 -1.01 1.06
CA TYR A 28 -14.55 0.34 1.61
C TYR A 28 -13.16 0.90 1.99
N VAL A 29 -12.34 0.11 2.68
CA VAL A 29 -10.99 0.52 3.11
C VAL A 29 -10.09 0.73 1.90
N ARG A 30 -10.08 -0.21 0.94
CA ARG A 30 -9.31 -0.08 -0.31
C ARG A 30 -9.67 1.18 -1.09
N ASN A 31 -10.97 1.47 -1.22
CA ASN A 31 -11.44 2.67 -1.91
C ASN A 31 -10.98 3.95 -1.19
N LYS A 32 -11.03 4.00 0.15
CA LYS A 32 -10.53 5.17 0.90
C LYS A 32 -9.04 5.42 0.71
N ILE A 33 -8.22 4.37 0.66
CA ILE A 33 -6.79 4.49 0.41
C ILE A 33 -6.54 4.94 -1.04
N ALA A 34 -7.22 4.34 -2.01
CA ALA A 34 -7.11 4.71 -3.42
C ALA A 34 -7.54 6.17 -3.67
N ASP A 35 -8.63 6.64 -3.04
CA ASP A 35 -9.07 8.04 -3.11
C ASP A 35 -7.97 9.00 -2.62
N TYR A 36 -7.29 8.64 -1.52
CA TYR A 36 -6.18 9.42 -0.99
C TYR A 36 -5.00 9.48 -1.98
N PHE A 37 -4.59 8.35 -2.54
CA PHE A 37 -3.52 8.31 -3.55
C PHE A 37 -3.91 9.09 -4.81
N ASN A 38 -5.14 8.92 -5.30
CA ASN A 38 -5.65 9.63 -6.48
C ASN A 38 -5.69 11.14 -6.28
N ARG A 39 -6.00 11.62 -5.07
CA ARG A 39 -5.90 13.04 -4.73
C ARG A 39 -4.45 13.53 -4.84
N LEU A 40 -3.48 12.79 -4.33
CA LEU A 40 -2.07 13.17 -4.39
C LEU A 40 -1.51 13.11 -5.82
N ILE A 41 -1.89 12.10 -6.61
CA ILE A 41 -1.58 12.02 -8.05
C ILE A 41 -2.14 13.25 -8.77
N GLY A 42 -3.38 13.63 -8.48
CA GLY A 42 -4.00 14.84 -9.03
C GLY A 42 -3.25 16.12 -8.69
N ILE A 43 -2.60 16.20 -7.52
CA ILE A 43 -1.74 17.33 -7.14
C ILE A 43 -0.43 17.32 -7.96
N GLY A 44 0.07 16.15 -8.36
CA GLY A 44 1.24 16.03 -9.24
C GLY A 44 2.40 15.21 -8.68
N VAL A 45 2.19 14.40 -7.63
CA VAL A 45 3.23 13.46 -7.17
C VAL A 45 3.52 12.40 -8.24
N ALA A 46 4.76 11.96 -8.35
CA ALA A 46 5.17 10.96 -9.34
C ALA A 46 5.04 9.50 -8.86
N GLY A 47 4.80 9.27 -7.57
CA GLY A 47 4.84 7.94 -6.98
C GLY A 47 4.73 7.92 -5.46
N PHE A 48 4.81 6.72 -4.90
CA PHE A 48 4.57 6.45 -3.49
C PHE A 48 5.60 5.48 -2.90
N ARG A 49 6.03 5.81 -1.68
CA ARG A 49 6.65 4.90 -0.74
C ARG A 49 5.53 4.24 0.07
N VAL A 50 5.35 2.95 -0.08
CA VAL A 50 4.35 2.21 0.69
C VAL A 50 5.01 1.69 1.96
N ASP A 51 4.74 2.39 3.06
CA ASP A 51 5.18 2.06 4.41
C ASP A 51 4.68 0.70 4.84
N ALA A 52 5.48 -0.02 5.64
CA ALA A 52 5.09 -1.27 6.28
C ALA A 52 4.48 -2.32 5.32
N ALA A 53 4.92 -2.36 4.06
CA ALA A 53 4.34 -3.23 3.03
C ALA A 53 4.47 -4.73 3.35
N LYS A 54 5.46 -5.14 4.16
CA LYS A 54 5.54 -6.49 4.73
C LYS A 54 4.26 -6.89 5.48
N HIS A 55 3.62 -5.93 6.13
CA HIS A 55 2.45 -6.12 7.00
C HIS A 55 1.11 -6.05 6.26
N MET A 56 1.13 -6.05 4.92
CA MET A 56 -0.07 -6.05 4.10
C MET A 56 -0.05 -7.27 3.18
N TRP A 57 -1.23 -7.80 2.86
CA TRP A 57 -1.32 -8.87 1.87
C TRP A 57 -1.00 -8.33 0.46
N PRO A 58 -0.16 -9.01 -0.34
CA PRO A 58 0.15 -8.58 -1.70
C PRO A 58 -1.09 -8.43 -2.59
N GLY A 59 -2.09 -9.31 -2.40
CA GLY A 59 -3.36 -9.24 -3.13
C GLY A 59 -4.18 -7.98 -2.80
N ASP A 60 -4.14 -7.55 -1.53
CA ASP A 60 -4.82 -6.34 -1.08
C ASP A 60 -4.14 -5.08 -1.63
N LEU A 61 -2.81 -5.04 -1.61
CA LEU A 61 -2.03 -3.98 -2.22
C LEU A 61 -2.31 -3.86 -3.72
N SER A 62 -2.32 -4.98 -4.44
CA SER A 62 -2.70 -5.02 -5.86
C SER A 62 -4.12 -4.48 -6.10
N ALA A 63 -5.07 -4.85 -5.23
CA ALA A 63 -6.45 -4.36 -5.30
C ALA A 63 -6.56 -2.85 -5.01
N VAL A 64 -5.67 -2.25 -4.21
CA VAL A 64 -5.56 -0.79 -4.06
C VAL A 64 -4.92 -0.16 -5.29
N TYR A 65 -3.78 -0.68 -5.77
CA TYR A 65 -3.04 -0.08 -6.87
C TYR A 65 -3.82 -0.08 -8.19
N SER A 66 -4.60 -1.13 -8.45
CA SER A 66 -5.50 -1.20 -9.61
C SER A 66 -6.59 -0.11 -9.65
N LYS A 67 -6.84 0.59 -8.54
CA LYS A 67 -7.79 1.72 -8.43
C LYS A 67 -7.11 3.07 -8.57
N MET A 68 -5.79 3.11 -8.75
CA MET A 68 -5.02 4.34 -8.89
C MET A 68 -5.14 4.90 -10.31
N ASN A 69 -5.16 6.22 -10.41
CA ASN A 69 -5.10 6.95 -11.67
C ASN A 69 -3.68 6.90 -12.25
N THR A 70 -3.58 7.16 -13.55
CA THR A 70 -2.31 7.56 -14.16
C THR A 70 -1.90 8.97 -13.73
N LEU A 71 -0.62 9.29 -13.91
CA LEU A 71 -0.02 10.55 -13.48
C LEU A 71 -0.64 11.77 -14.15
N ASN A 72 -0.57 12.91 -13.46
CA ASN A 72 -1.14 14.16 -13.93
C ASN A 72 -0.48 14.64 -15.24
N GLN A 73 -1.29 14.79 -16.29
CA GLN A 73 -0.83 15.12 -17.65
C GLN A 73 -0.29 16.56 -17.80
N SER A 74 -0.50 17.44 -16.82
CA SER A 74 0.14 18.75 -16.80
C SER A 74 1.65 18.68 -16.57
N PHE A 75 2.14 17.58 -15.99
CA PHE A 75 3.56 17.40 -15.64
C PHE A 75 4.19 16.15 -16.28
N PHE A 76 3.38 15.15 -16.64
CA PHE A 76 3.84 13.85 -17.13
C PHE A 76 3.19 13.47 -18.48
N PRO A 77 3.81 12.59 -19.28
CA PRO A 77 3.18 12.07 -20.49
C PRO A 77 1.86 11.32 -20.20
N PRO A 78 0.91 11.30 -21.15
CA PRO A 78 -0.34 10.56 -20.98
C PRO A 78 -0.10 9.07 -20.73
N GLY A 79 -0.85 8.51 -19.77
CA GLY A 79 -0.85 7.07 -19.49
C GLY A 79 0.30 6.58 -18.60
N LEU A 80 1.18 7.46 -18.12
CA LEU A 80 2.27 7.05 -17.23
C LEU A 80 1.72 6.67 -15.85
N GLU A 81 2.08 5.50 -15.33
CA GLU A 81 1.65 5.03 -14.01
C GLU A 81 2.54 5.59 -12.88
N PRO A 82 2.00 5.75 -11.65
CA PRO A 82 2.79 6.17 -10.50
C PRO A 82 3.88 5.15 -10.14
N PHE A 83 5.09 5.63 -9.82
CA PHE A 83 6.14 4.77 -9.31
C PHE A 83 5.81 4.25 -7.91
N ILE A 84 5.85 2.94 -7.70
CA ILE A 84 5.60 2.32 -6.39
C ILE A 84 6.85 1.62 -5.90
N TYR A 85 7.25 1.92 -4.67
CA TYR A 85 8.23 1.12 -3.95
C TYR A 85 7.71 0.78 -2.56
N GLN A 86 7.99 -0.45 -2.14
CA GLN A 86 7.38 -1.08 -0.97
C GLN A 86 8.45 -1.29 0.09
N GLU A 87 8.20 -0.81 1.30
CA GLU A 87 9.05 -1.15 2.43
C GLU A 87 8.78 -2.59 2.87
N VAL A 88 9.70 -3.49 2.53
CA VAL A 88 9.71 -4.87 3.00
C VAL A 88 11.09 -5.13 3.59
N ILE A 89 11.18 -5.21 4.92
CA ILE A 89 12.44 -5.51 5.62
C ILE A 89 12.68 -7.01 5.55
N ASP A 90 13.32 -7.54 4.52
CA ASP A 90 13.65 -8.96 4.41
C ASP A 90 15.14 -9.20 4.68
N LEU A 91 15.45 -9.86 5.80
CA LEU A 91 16.81 -10.22 6.21
C LEU A 91 17.03 -11.76 6.19
N GLY A 92 16.07 -12.54 5.66
CA GLY A 92 16.19 -13.99 5.48
C GLY A 92 15.99 -14.88 6.71
N GLY A 93 15.52 -14.33 7.83
CA GLY A 93 15.27 -15.05 9.09
C GLY A 93 13.80 -15.14 9.50
N GLU A 94 12.89 -14.81 8.57
CA GLU A 94 11.45 -14.68 8.76
C GLU A 94 10.70 -15.35 7.60
#